data_AF-A0A0J7IWA5-F1
#
_entry.id   AF-A0A0J7IWA5-F1
#
_cell.length_a   1.000
_cell.length_b   1.000
_cell.length_c   1.000
_cell.angle_alpha   90.00
_cell.angle_beta   90.00
_cell.angle_gamma   90.00
#
_symmetry.space_group_name_H-M   'P 1'
#
loop_
_entity.id
_entity.type
_entity.pdbx_description
1 polymer ?
#
loop_
_entity_poly.entity_id
_entity_poly.type
_entity_poly.pdbx_seq_one_letter_code
_entity_poly.pdbx_strand_id
1 'polypeptide(L)'
;MDNIFKEKPTLQEYFATSDGTKFYTESMAKNHSKTLEDKTVTHVVRPAEESAKETAADIIAKAPEMDLETANDYLDSETSLEKPRKSVVQALEKRIEELEKLEE
;
A
#
# COMPACT_ATOMS: atom_id res chain seq x y z
N MET A 1 -3.95 -23.22 -6.51
CA MET A 1 -3.85 -21.75 -6.40
C MET A 1 -3.06 -21.22 -7.58
N ASP A 2 -3.74 -20.59 -8.53
CA ASP A 2 -3.11 -19.87 -9.64
C ASP A 2 -2.19 -18.77 -9.10
N ASN A 3 -0.88 -18.96 -9.24
CA ASN A 3 0.14 -18.03 -8.75
C ASN A 3 0.46 -16.93 -9.79
N ILE A 4 -0.53 -16.48 -10.57
CA ILE A 4 -0.30 -15.46 -11.61
C ILE A 4 0.21 -14.14 -11.01
N PHE A 5 -0.18 -13.82 -9.78
CA PHE A 5 0.35 -12.68 -9.04
C PHE A 5 1.82 -12.85 -8.61
N LYS A 6 2.33 -14.09 -8.48
CA LYS A 6 3.76 -14.33 -8.23
C LYS A 6 4.58 -14.20 -9.50
N GLU A 7 4.03 -14.65 -10.63
CA GLU A 7 4.70 -14.53 -11.94
C GLU A 7 4.65 -13.10 -12.49
N LYS A 8 3.61 -12.33 -12.14
CA LYS A 8 3.40 -10.94 -12.54
C LYS A 8 3.18 -10.07 -11.29
N PRO A 9 4.26 -9.61 -10.63
CA PRO A 9 4.16 -8.82 -9.41
C PRO A 9 3.50 -7.45 -9.61
N THR A 10 3.44 -6.95 -10.85
CA THR A 10 2.75 -5.71 -11.22
C THR A 10 1.26 -5.89 -11.48
N LEU A 11 0.76 -7.14 -11.52
CA LEU A 11 -0.63 -7.43 -11.80
C LEU A 11 -1.48 -7.17 -10.55
N GLN A 12 -2.38 -6.19 -10.64
CA GLN A 12 -3.27 -5.82 -9.52
C GLN A 12 -4.56 -6.64 -9.53
N GLU A 13 -5.05 -7.00 -10.71
CA GLU A 13 -6.28 -7.78 -10.86
C GLU A 13 -6.28 -8.51 -12.20
N TYR A 14 -7.06 -9.57 -12.30
CA TYR A 14 -7.37 -10.24 -13.56
C TYR A 14 -8.79 -10.80 -13.55
N PHE A 15 -9.27 -11.13 -14.73
CA PHE A 15 -10.58 -11.71 -14.97
C PHE A 15 -10.40 -13.09 -15.57
N ALA A 16 -10.98 -14.11 -14.96
CA ALA A 16 -10.96 -15.48 -15.47
C ALA A 16 -12.35 -15.86 -15.99
N THR A 17 -12.40 -16.47 -17.17
CA THR A 17 -13.62 -17.08 -17.73
C THR A 17 -13.73 -18.56 -17.34
N SER A 18 -14.92 -19.15 -17.47
CA SER A 18 -15.18 -20.55 -17.10
C SER A 18 -14.36 -21.59 -17.88
N ASP A 19 -13.78 -21.21 -19.02
CA ASP A 19 -12.86 -22.03 -19.81
C ASP A 19 -11.41 -22.02 -19.28
N GLY A 20 -11.12 -21.22 -18.24
CA GLY A 20 -9.79 -21.06 -17.67
C GLY A 20 -8.94 -19.97 -18.32
N THR A 21 -9.45 -19.26 -19.33
CA THR A 21 -8.75 -18.15 -19.98
C THR A 21 -8.71 -16.92 -19.05
N LYS A 22 -7.53 -16.31 -18.93
CA LYS A 22 -7.27 -15.16 -18.05
C LYS A 22 -7.07 -13.89 -18.86
N PHE A 23 -7.76 -12.83 -18.48
CA PHE A 23 -7.73 -11.53 -19.14
C PHE A 23 -7.38 -10.42 -18.14
N TYR A 24 -6.68 -9.41 -18.62
CA TYR A 24 -6.31 -8.24 -17.81
C TYR A 24 -7.37 -7.14 -17.81
N THR A 25 -8.41 -7.28 -18.64
CA THR A 25 -9.51 -6.32 -18.72
C THR A 25 -10.85 -7.05 -18.71
N GLU A 26 -11.81 -6.47 -18.00
CA GLU A 26 -13.16 -7.02 -17.91
C GLU A 26 -13.84 -7.13 -19.28
N SER A 27 -13.61 -6.15 -20.16
CA SER A 27 -14.19 -6.11 -21.50
C SER A 27 -13.77 -7.30 -22.36
N MET A 28 -12.48 -7.67 -22.32
CA MET A 28 -11.99 -8.85 -23.04
C MET A 28 -12.60 -10.14 -22.47
N ALA A 29 -12.63 -10.27 -21.14
CA ALA A 29 -13.24 -11.43 -20.49
C ALA A 29 -14.73 -11.57 -20.81
N LYS A 30 -15.49 -10.48 -20.78
CA LYS A 30 -16.91 -10.45 -21.14
C LYS A 30 -17.16 -10.77 -22.62
N ASN A 31 -16.31 -10.30 -23.51
CA ASN A 31 -16.46 -10.61 -24.94
C ASN A 31 -16.16 -12.09 -25.22
N HIS A 32 -15.16 -12.65 -24.53
CA HIS A 32 -14.84 -14.06 -24.63
C HIS A 32 -15.91 -14.96 -23.97
N SER A 33 -16.43 -14.57 -22.81
CA SER A 33 -17.46 -15.36 -22.13
C SER A 33 -18.76 -15.45 -22.92
N LYS A 34 -19.08 -14.46 -23.78
CA LYS A 34 -20.24 -14.50 -24.68
C LYS A 34 -20.22 -15.66 -25.67
N THR A 35 -19.03 -16.12 -26.06
CA THR A 35 -18.87 -17.26 -26.99
C THR A 35 -18.89 -18.61 -26.29
N LEU A 36 -18.87 -18.62 -24.95
CA LEU A 36 -18.93 -19.82 -24.12
C LEU A 36 -20.38 -20.13 -23.70
N GLU A 37 -20.64 -21.40 -23.41
CA GLU A 37 -21.93 -21.83 -22.84
C GLU A 37 -22.14 -21.23 -21.44
N ASP A 38 -21.07 -21.24 -20.63
CA ASP A 38 -21.02 -20.55 -19.34
C ASP A 38 -20.36 -19.17 -19.50
N LYS A 39 -21.18 -18.14 -19.30
CA LYS A 39 -20.81 -16.73 -19.49
C LYS A 39 -20.21 -16.10 -18.24
N THR A 40 -19.96 -16.91 -17.21
CA THR A 40 -19.43 -16.46 -15.94
C THR A 40 -18.02 -15.90 -16.10
N VAL A 41 -17.82 -14.71 -15.52
CA VAL A 41 -16.51 -14.08 -15.41
C VAL A 41 -16.22 -13.94 -13.93
N THR A 42 -15.13 -14.55 -13.49
CA THR A 42 -14.63 -14.43 -12.12
C THR A 42 -13.61 -13.31 -12.09
N HIS A 43 -13.91 -12.27 -11.31
CA HIS A 43 -12.96 -11.20 -11.03
C HIS A 43 -12.07 -11.63 -9.87
N VAL A 44 -10.76 -11.70 -10.12
CA VAL A 44 -9.76 -12.03 -9.11
C VAL A 44 -8.86 -10.83 -8.94
N VAL A 45 -9.06 -10.11 -7.86
CA VAL A 45 -8.20 -9.02 -7.44
C VAL A 45 -7.06 -9.61 -6.63
N ARG A 46 -5.84 -9.10 -6.81
CA ARG A 46 -4.75 -9.38 -5.89
C ARG A 46 -5.27 -8.98 -4.51
N PRO A 47 -5.27 -9.85 -3.50
CA PRO A 47 -5.50 -9.38 -2.14
C PRO A 47 -4.49 -8.27 -1.94
N ALA A 48 -4.97 -7.03 -1.81
CA ALA A 48 -4.09 -5.93 -1.54
C ALA A 48 -3.33 -6.35 -0.29
N GLU A 49 -2.03 -6.60 -0.44
CA GLU A 49 -1.15 -6.19 0.63
C GLU A 49 -1.51 -4.72 0.76
N GLU A 50 -2.31 -4.40 1.79
CA GLU A 50 -2.43 -3.05 2.28
C GLU A 50 -1.03 -2.48 2.13
N SER A 51 -0.85 -1.49 1.26
CA SER A 51 0.29 -0.60 1.44
C SER A 51 0.09 -0.14 2.88
N ALA A 52 0.84 -0.74 3.81
CA ALA A 52 0.59 -0.60 5.21
C ALA A 52 0.62 0.90 5.44
N LYS A 53 -0.55 1.51 5.63
CA LYS A 53 -0.62 2.91 6.04
C LYS A 53 0.10 2.87 7.36
N GLU A 54 1.33 3.37 7.38
CA GLU A 54 2.18 3.26 8.55
C GLU A 54 1.36 3.75 9.74
N THR A 55 1.09 2.82 10.65
CA THR A 55 0.25 3.15 11.79
C THR A 55 1.01 4.13 12.66
N ALA A 56 0.32 4.81 13.57
CA ALA A 56 0.99 5.67 14.53
C ALA A 56 2.12 4.91 15.27
N ALA A 57 1.90 3.63 15.58
CA ALA A 57 2.88 2.78 16.25
C ALA A 57 4.10 2.48 15.36
N ASP A 58 3.90 2.21 14.07
CA ASP A 58 5.00 1.94 13.14
C ASP A 58 5.92 3.17 12.97
N ILE A 59 5.31 4.36 12.84
CA ILE A 59 6.07 5.62 12.69
C ILE A 59 6.84 5.92 13.97
N ILE A 60 6.22 5.76 15.15
CA ILE A 60 6.89 5.96 16.45
C ILE A 60 8.04 4.97 16.65
N ALA A 61 7.87 3.71 16.21
CA ALA A 61 8.92 2.70 16.33
C ALA A 61 10.13 3.00 15.42
N LYS A 62 9.91 3.63 14.26
CA LYS A 62 10.96 4.04 13.32
C LYS A 62 11.57 5.41 13.63
N ALA A 63 10.86 6.27 14.35
CA ALA A 63 11.35 7.60 14.75
C ALA A 63 12.80 7.60 15.30
N PRO A 64 13.23 6.70 16.21
CA PRO A 64 14.61 6.68 16.70
C PRO A 64 15.67 6.33 15.64
N GLU A 65 15.29 5.73 14.51
CA GLU A 65 16.19 5.39 13.40
C GLU A 65 16.25 6.50 12.34
N MET A 66 15.34 7.49 12.39
CA MET A 66 15.31 8.60 11.45
C MET A 66 16.47 9.58 11.69
N ASP A 67 16.97 10.17 10.61
CA ASP A 67 17.84 11.34 10.64
C ASP A 67 17.04 12.64 10.79
N LEU A 68 17.74 13.76 10.94
CA LEU A 68 17.13 15.06 11.25
C LEU A 68 16.21 15.53 10.11
N GLU A 69 16.64 15.37 8.87
CA GLU A 69 15.87 15.75 7.67
C GLU A 69 14.60 14.92 7.56
N THR A 70 14.71 13.59 7.67
CA THR A 70 13.59 12.66 7.62
C THR A 70 12.59 12.92 8.76
N ALA A 71 13.07 13.15 9.98
CA ALA A 71 12.19 13.40 11.12
C ALA A 71 11.39 14.70 10.95
N ASN A 72 12.00 15.75 10.38
CA ASN A 72 11.32 17.02 10.07
C ASN A 72 10.28 16.84 8.95
N ASP A 73 10.61 16.13 7.86
CA ASP A 73 9.67 15.86 6.77
C ASP A 73 8.42 15.10 7.24
N TYR A 74 8.60 14.10 8.11
CA TYR A 74 7.49 13.36 8.72
C TYR A 74 6.67 14.25 9.66
N LEU A 75 7.32 15.15 10.41
CA LEU A 75 6.64 16.07 11.33
C LEU A 75 5.79 17.09 10.56
N ASP A 76 6.32 17.68 9.49
CA ASP A 76 5.60 18.60 8.60
C ASP A 76 4.41 17.91 7.93
N SER A 77 4.61 16.67 7.46
CA SER A 77 3.55 15.86 6.87
C SER A 77 2.43 15.56 7.87
N GLU A 78 2.77 15.21 9.11
CA GLU A 78 1.80 14.87 10.15
C GLU A 78 1.04 16.10 10.67
N THR A 79 1.73 17.23 10.82
CA THR A 79 1.14 18.50 11.29
C THR A 79 0.27 19.16 10.22
N SER A 80 0.52 18.89 8.94
CA SER A 80 -0.31 19.33 7.81
C SER A 80 -1.64 18.57 7.67
N LEU A 81 -1.81 17.45 8.39
CA LEU A 81 -3.08 16.72 8.40
C LEU A 81 -4.16 17.51 9.15
N GLU A 82 -5.42 17.40 8.73
CA GLU A 82 -6.56 18.03 9.45
C GLU A 82 -6.66 17.57 10.91
N LYS A 83 -6.16 16.35 11.21
CA LYS A 83 -6.12 15.76 12.55
C LYS A 83 -4.76 15.09 12.78
N PRO A 84 -3.74 15.84 13.21
CA PRO A 84 -2.42 15.29 13.50
C PRO A 84 -2.47 14.26 14.64
N ARG A 85 -1.74 13.16 14.48
CA ARG A 85 -1.60 12.13 15.52
C ARG A 85 -0.61 12.64 16.57
N LYS A 86 -1.13 13.17 17.69
CA LYS A 86 -0.33 13.75 18.78
C LYS A 86 0.84 12.87 19.25
N SER A 87 0.64 11.56 19.34
CA SER A 87 1.69 10.62 19.76
C SER A 87 2.85 10.52 18.75
N VAL A 88 2.55 10.65 17.45
CA VAL A 88 3.55 10.63 16.38
C VAL A 88 4.33 11.94 16.40
N VAL A 89 3.62 13.07 16.47
CA VAL A 89 4.21 14.42 16.58
C VAL A 89 5.19 14.49 17.77
N GLN A 90 4.76 14.07 18.96
CA GLN A 90 5.62 14.07 20.15
C GLN A 90 6.87 13.18 20.02
N ALA A 91 6.75 12.03 19.34
CA ALA A 91 7.89 11.15 19.12
C ALA A 91 8.90 11.77 18.13
N LEU A 92 8.41 12.40 17.07
CA LEU A 92 9.22 13.09 16.06
C LEU A 92 9.91 14.32 16.66
N GLU A 93 9.20 15.18 17.40
CA GLU A 93 9.76 16.35 18.09
C GLU A 93 10.88 15.93 19.06
N LYS A 94 10.64 14.90 19.86
CA LYS A 94 11.65 14.37 20.79
C LYS A 94 12.90 13.88 20.04
N ARG A 95 12.71 13.19 18.91
CA ARG A 95 13.82 12.71 18.09
C ARG A 95 14.63 13.86 17.50
N ILE A 96 13.96 14.88 16.97
CA ILE A 96 14.59 16.08 16.42
C ILE A 96 15.43 16.76 17.50
N GLU A 97 14.88 16.97 18.70
CA GLU A 97 15.61 17.58 19.82
C GLU A 97 16.84 16.75 20.25
N GLU A 98 16.73 15.42 20.25
CA GLU A 98 17.86 14.52 20.53
C GLU A 98 18.96 14.62 19.47
N LEU A 99 18.60 14.77 18.19
CA LEU A 99 19.53 14.91 17.07
C LEU A 99 20.21 16.28 17.06
N GLU A 100 19.47 17.37 17.27
CA GLU A 100 20.02 18.72 17.34
C GLU A 100 21.06 18.86 18.47
N LYS A 101 20.81 18.25 19.64
CA LYS A 101 21.78 18.20 20.75
C LYS A 101 23.01 17.35 20.47
N LEU A 102 22.94 16.45 19.50
CA LEU A 102 24.07 15.59 19.12
C LEU A 102 25.01 16.30 18.13
N GLU A 103 24.51 17.32 17.42
CA GLU A 103 25.26 18.14 16.48
C GLU A 103 25.92 19.39 17.11
N GLU A 104 25.60 19.69 18.39
CA GLU A 104 26.18 20.78 19.20
C GLU A 104 27.41 20.33 20.03
#